data_AF-A0A934EYF9-F1
#
_entry.id   AF-A0A934EYF9-F1
#
_cell.length_a   1.000
_cell.length_b   1.000
_cell.length_c   1.000
_cell.angle_alpha   90.00
_cell.angle_beta   90.00
_cell.angle_gamma   90.00
#
_symmetry.space_group_name_H-M   'P 1'
#
loop_
_entity.id
_entity.type
_entity.pdbx_description
1 polymer ?
#
loop_
_entity_poly.entity_id
_entity_poly.type
_entity_poly.pdbx_seq_one_letter_code
_entity_poly.pdbx_strand_id
1 'polypeptide(L)' 'MEDKRKDDKKLVPAGNKQGRVCMVCGKPSPTTICSQCEAKIRGEALEHKQEIEKAGRTDTGRR' A
#
# COMPACT_ATOMS: atom_id res chain seq x y z
N MET A 1 27.65 -14.57 14.59
CA MET A 1 27.05 -14.28 13.27
C MET A 1 25.67 -13.71 13.54
N GLU A 2 25.64 -12.40 13.78
CA GLU A 2 24.48 -11.64 14.19
C GLU A 2 23.93 -10.89 12.97
N ASP A 3 22.63 -10.98 12.70
CA ASP A 3 21.97 -10.07 11.76
C ASP A 3 20.49 -9.89 12.16
N LYS A 4 20.29 -9.23 13.30
CA LYS A 4 18.96 -8.75 13.73
C LYS A 4 18.71 -7.39 13.06
N ARG A 5 18.25 -7.41 11.81
CA ARG A 5 17.66 -6.24 11.15
C ARG A 5 16.31 -5.92 11.81
N LYS A 6 16.37 -5.13 12.89
CA LYS A 6 15.22 -4.42 13.43
C LYS A 6 14.93 -3.28 12.46
N ASP A 7 14.10 -3.56 11.46
CA ASP A 7 13.52 -2.51 10.63
C ASP A 7 12.61 -1.65 11.52
N ASP A 8 13.17 -0.51 11.93
CA ASP A 8 12.51 0.63 12.54
C ASP A 8 11.29 1.02 11.68
N LYS A 9 10.17 0.37 11.95
CA LYS A 9 8.85 0.78 11.47
C LYS A 9 8.48 2.05 12.21
N LYS A 10 9.08 3.16 11.76
CA LYS A 10 8.89 4.51 12.28
C LYS A 10 7.39 4.80 12.28
N LEU A 11 6.77 4.70 13.45
CA LEU A 11 5.42 5.17 13.74
C LEU A 11 5.48 6.70 13.66
N VAL A 12 5.09 7.26 12.52
CA VAL A 12 5.03 8.72 12.34
C VAL A 12 3.92 9.27 13.26
N PRO A 13 4.24 10.17 14.22
CA PRO A 13 3.27 10.69 15.15
C PRO A 13 2.29 11.67 14.49
N ALA A 14 1.05 11.60 14.97
CA ALA A 14 -0.12 12.33 14.50
C ALA A 14 0.03 13.86 14.68
N GLY A 15 0.51 14.54 13.64
CA GLY A 15 0.56 16.00 13.56
C GLY A 15 -0.79 16.68 13.27
N ASN A 16 -1.30 17.39 14.25
CA ASN A 16 -2.08 18.62 14.16
C ASN A 16 -3.56 18.61 13.71
N LYS A 17 -4.36 19.27 14.54
CA LYS A 17 -5.82 19.43 14.51
C LYS A 17 -6.25 20.51 13.51
N GLN A 18 -5.87 20.35 12.24
CA GLN A 18 -6.35 21.20 11.14
C GLN A 18 -6.94 20.27 10.10
N GLY A 19 -8.26 20.05 10.18
CA GLY A 19 -9.13 19.34 9.23
C GLY A 19 -8.43 18.45 8.21
N ARG A 20 -7.69 17.43 8.67
CA ARG A 20 -7.04 16.51 7.74
C ARG A 20 -8.13 15.77 6.97
N VAL A 21 -8.06 15.87 5.65
CA VAL A 21 -8.91 15.12 4.73
C VAL A 21 -8.06 14.09 4.01
N CYS A 22 -8.67 12.97 3.66
CA CYS A 22 -8.08 11.97 2.81
C CYS A 22 -7.77 12.60 1.45
N MET A 23 -6.53 12.50 0.98
CA MET A 23 -6.15 13.06 -0.33
C MET A 23 -6.81 12.33 -1.51
N VAL A 24 -7.35 11.13 -1.28
CA VAL A 24 -7.98 10.31 -2.32
C VAL A 24 -9.47 10.60 -2.44
N CYS A 25 -10.18 10.78 -1.32
CA CYS A 25 -11.64 10.92 -1.33
C CYS A 25 -12.17 12.19 -0.66
N GLY A 26 -11.30 13.07 -0.14
CA GLY A 26 -11.68 14.34 0.48
C GLY A 26 -12.41 14.24 1.81
N LYS A 27 -12.68 13.02 2.31
CA LYS A 27 -13.36 12.79 3.59
C LYS A 27 -12.42 13.10 4.76
N PRO A 28 -12.93 13.62 5.89
CA PRO A 28 -12.12 13.85 7.07
C PRO A 28 -11.46 12.53 7.52
N SER A 29 -10.15 12.54 7.66
CA SER A 29 -9.39 11.37 8.11
C SER A 29 -8.18 11.79 8.95
N PRO A 30 -7.86 11.06 10.03
CA PRO A 30 -6.69 11.37 10.85
C PRO A 30 -5.37 11.11 10.12
N THR A 31 -5.41 10.30 9.07
CA THR A 31 -4.29 9.92 8.20
C THR A 31 -4.40 10.61 6.83
N THR A 32 -3.29 10.67 6.11
CA THR A 32 -3.21 11.25 4.75
C THR A 32 -4.11 10.51 3.74
N ILE A 33 -4.20 9.19 3.88
CA ILE A 33 -5.11 8.33 3.11
C ILE A 33 -5.96 7.56 4.13
N CYS A 34 -7.28 7.59 3.99
CA CYS A 34 -8.16 6.86 4.89
C CYS A 34 -8.05 5.35 4.66
N SER A 35 -8.33 4.55 5.69
CA SER A 35 -8.17 3.09 5.65
C SER A 35 -8.93 2.42 4.50
N GLN A 36 -10.10 2.96 4.12
CA GLN A 36 -10.88 2.46 2.99
C GLN A 36 -10.16 2.68 1.65
N CYS A 37 -9.61 3.87 1.42
CA CYS A 37 -8.85 4.18 0.20
C CYS A 37 -7.55 3.38 0.17
N GLU A 38 -6.86 3.24 1.30
CA GLU A 38 -5.64 2.42 1.40
C GLU A 38 -5.92 0.96 1.02
N ALA A 39 -6.99 0.36 1.54
CA ALA A 39 -7.36 -1.02 1.24
C ALA A 39 -7.67 -1.23 -0.25
N LYS A 40 -8.39 -0.29 -0.88
CA LYS A 40 -8.68 -0.34 -2.32
C LYS A 40 -7.42 -0.30 -3.16
N ILE A 41 -6.56 0.71 -2.94
CA ILE A 41 -5.31 0.88 -3.69
C ILE A 41 -4.42 -0.36 -3.57
N ARG A 42 -4.33 -0.95 -2.37
CA ARG A 42 -3.57 -2.19 -2.16
C ARG A 42 -4.20 -3.38 -2.88
N GLY A 43 -5.53 -3.49 -2.86
CA GLY A 43 -6.26 -4.51 -3.61
C GLY A 43 -5.96 -4.43 -5.11
N GLU A 44 -6.14 -3.25 -5.69
CA GLU A 44 -5.88 -2.99 -7.12
C GLU A 44 -4.43 -3.29 -7.51
N ALA A 45 -3.45 -2.87 -6.68
CA ALA A 45 -2.05 -3.17 -6.92
C ALA A 45 -1.73 -4.67 -6.85
N LEU A 46 -2.36 -5.41 -5.95
CA LEU A 46 -2.18 -6.87 -5.83
C LEU A 46 -2.83 -7.61 -6.99
N GLU A 47 -4.01 -7.18 -7.44
CA GLU A 47 -4.66 -7.74 -8.62
C GLU A 47 -3.81 -7.50 -9.86
N HIS A 48 -3.34 -6.27 -10.08
CA HIS A 48 -2.50 -5.94 -11.21
C HIS A 48 -1.17 -6.72 -11.21
N LYS A 49 -0.54 -6.88 -10.04
CA LYS A 49 0.65 -7.73 -9.89
C LYS A 49 0.36 -9.18 -10.30
N GLN A 50 -0.76 -9.73 -9.85
CA GLN A 50 -1.15 -11.10 -10.19
C GLN A 50 -1.44 -11.26 -11.68
N GLU A 51 -2.08 -10.28 -12.32
CA GLU A 51 -2.32 -10.28 -13.76
C GLU A 51 -1.01 -10.28 -14.56
N ILE A 52 -0.06 -9.42 -14.19
CA ILE A 52 1.27 -9.39 -14.81
C ILE A 52 2.00 -10.72 -14.61
N GLU A 53 2.01 -11.26 -13.39
CA GLU A 53 2.67 -12.54 -13.10
C GLU A 53 2.02 -13.69 -13.89
N LYS A 54 0.69 -13.71 -13.98
CA LYS A 54 -0.06 -14.71 -14.75
C LYS A 54 0.23 -14.58 -16.24
N ALA A 55 0.23 -13.36 -16.78
CA ALA A 55 0.51 -13.09 -18.19
C ALA A 55 1.96 -13.47 -18.55
N GLY A 56 2.93 -13.15 -17.68
CA GLY A 56 4.33 -13.55 -17.85
C GLY A 56 4.57 -15.07 -17.71
N ARG A 57 3.71 -15.78 -16.97
CA ARG A 57 3.78 -17.24 -16.82
C ARG A 57 3.25 -18.01 -18.04
N THR A 58 2.41 -17.38 -18.87
CA THR A 58 1.86 -18.00 -20.10
C THR A 58 2.80 -17.97 -21.30
N ASP A 59 3.87 -17.17 -21.29
CA ASP A 59 4.72 -16.93 -22.47
C ASP A 59 6.04 -17.74 -22.51
N THR A 60 6.49 -18.32 -21.40
CA THR A 60 7.88 -18.85 -21.31
C THR A 60 8.03 -20.37 -21.18
N GLY A 61 6.99 -21.17 -21.43
CA GLY A 61 7.00 -22.59 -20.99
C GLY A 61 6.55 -23.67 -21.97
N ARG A 62 6.41 -23.41 -23.27
CA ARG A 62 5.99 -24.46 -24.23
C ARG A 62 6.77 -24.41 -25.55
N ARG A 63 8.05 -24.79 -25.50
CA ARG A 63 8.80 -25.28 -26.66
C ARG A 63 9.65 -26.46 -26.24
#